data_AF-A0AAV4A4B8-F1
#
_entry.id   AF-A0AAV4A4B8-F1
#
_cell.length_a   1.000
_cell.length_b   1.000
_cell.length_c   1.000
_cell.angle_alpha   90.00
_cell.angle_beta   90.00
_cell.angle_gamma   90.00
#
_symmetry.space_group_name_H-M   'P 1'
#
loop_
_entity.id
_entity.type
_entity.pdbx_description
1 polymer ?
#
loop_
_entity_poly.entity_id
_entity_poly.type
_entity_poly.pdbx_seq_one_letter_code
_entity_poly.pdbx_strand_id
1 'polypeptide(L)'
;MRIGNFLMIAAFSPRPHAAKDLQAAPNSHSYGWWAATAAKRLFCLLALVGITAAAVVCLRQPGQLYTNVPSWRDVSMLQIMKMHLAPRPSHVNKRLACPEPLNKPGISLENLDTSGILFNNQAIEKLQNLRPEENWKTAFAPTLDRQEKLELVHLYAVFKNAMESAGLRHVVMHGSALGAWRFHGVTPWDDDIDLAIDVADWVEIKETLGCIDGFSLDTTSNTKWGFYRNNGSLIKDDPSSKRWPFLDLFLYTSDDEYVWGLNYVHLRRFTFSKEDMFPTQLVPFEGFMVPVPRHLRNVLEHQFVDPTVCVSQHLNHRTGDGLEILKVPCQNLTDMYPMYFTNN
;
A
#
# COMPACT_ATOMS: atom_id res chain seq x y z
N MET A 1 4.68 24.23 -4.37
CA MET A 1 5.17 25.04 -5.51
C MET A 1 4.45 24.55 -6.77
N ARG A 2 3.51 25.35 -7.31
CA ARG A 2 2.73 25.03 -8.51
C ARG A 2 3.54 25.42 -9.75
N ILE A 3 3.65 24.55 -10.75
CA ILE A 3 4.17 24.89 -12.07
C ILE A 3 3.06 24.63 -13.08
N GLY A 4 2.75 25.68 -13.86
CA GLY A 4 1.59 25.82 -14.71
C GLY A 4 1.77 25.30 -16.14
N ASN A 5 0.61 25.12 -16.76
CA ASN A 5 0.38 24.86 -18.18
C ASN A 5 0.65 26.11 -19.03
N PHE A 6 1.30 25.92 -20.18
CA PHE A 6 1.25 26.77 -21.38
C PHE A 6 1.18 25.81 -22.58
N LEU A 7 0.14 25.75 -23.42
CA LEU A 7 -0.46 26.71 -24.38
C LEU A 7 -0.17 26.21 -25.81
N MET A 8 -1.20 25.93 -26.61
CA MET A 8 -1.14 25.94 -28.07
C MET A 8 -2.54 26.30 -28.61
N ILE A 9 -2.67 27.54 -29.08
CA ILE A 9 -3.82 28.09 -29.80
C ILE A 9 -3.57 27.86 -31.29
N ALA A 10 -4.56 27.31 -31.99
CA ALA A 10 -4.57 27.15 -33.44
C ALA A 10 -5.04 28.45 -34.12
N ALA A 11 -4.29 28.92 -35.12
CA ALA A 11 -4.68 30.04 -35.98
C ALA A 11 -5.03 29.52 -37.40
N PHE A 12 -6.22 29.89 -37.86
CA PHE A 12 -6.77 29.63 -39.19
C PHE A 12 -6.07 30.45 -40.29
N SER A 13 -5.97 29.87 -41.48
CA SER A 13 -5.46 30.51 -42.71
C SER A 13 -6.61 30.81 -43.69
N PRO A 14 -6.65 31.97 -44.38
CA PRO A 14 -7.63 32.25 -45.42
C PRO A 14 -7.09 31.98 -46.85
N ARG A 15 -8.01 31.57 -47.74
CA ARG A 15 -7.80 31.34 -49.19
C ARG A 15 -7.55 32.65 -49.96
N PRO A 16 -6.86 32.60 -51.13
CA PRO A 16 -7.00 33.63 -52.16
C PRO A 16 -7.63 33.13 -53.48
N HIS A 17 -8.23 34.09 -54.18
CA HIS A 17 -8.88 34.02 -55.49
C HIS A 17 -7.90 34.02 -56.68
N ALA A 18 -8.44 33.66 -57.84
CA ALA A 18 -7.81 33.43 -59.13
C ALA A 18 -7.32 34.68 -59.90
N ALA A 19 -6.34 34.48 -60.79
CA ALA A 19 -6.10 35.28 -62.01
C ALA A 19 -5.42 34.41 -63.09
N LYS A 20 -5.77 34.66 -64.37
CA LYS A 20 -5.45 33.89 -65.58
C LYS A 20 -4.21 34.40 -66.34
N ASP A 21 -3.56 33.44 -67.02
CA ASP A 21 -2.89 33.39 -68.33
C ASP A 21 -1.93 34.49 -68.84
N LEU A 22 -0.69 34.06 -69.17
CA LEU A 22 0.00 34.38 -70.43
C LEU A 22 1.17 33.39 -70.70
N GLN A 23 1.32 32.97 -71.96
CA GLN A 23 2.20 31.91 -72.48
C GLN A 23 3.59 32.40 -72.97
N ALA A 24 4.55 31.44 -72.97
CA ALA A 24 5.73 31.24 -73.86
C ALA A 24 6.93 32.22 -73.70
N ALA A 25 8.23 31.84 -73.72
CA ALA A 25 9.00 30.60 -73.94
C ALA A 25 10.44 30.77 -73.33
N PRO A 26 11.52 30.03 -73.71
CA PRO A 26 12.12 28.97 -72.90
C PRO A 26 13.57 29.22 -72.43
N ASN A 27 14.04 28.34 -71.53
CA ASN A 27 15.43 27.86 -71.31
C ASN A 27 16.03 28.05 -69.90
N SER A 28 16.62 26.95 -69.43
CA SER A 28 17.78 26.84 -68.52
C SER A 28 17.61 26.63 -67.00
N HIS A 29 16.47 26.15 -66.48
CA HIS A 29 16.33 25.91 -65.02
C HIS A 29 15.87 24.50 -64.58
N SER A 30 16.03 23.46 -65.40
CA SER A 30 15.61 22.10 -65.00
C SER A 30 16.67 21.25 -64.28
N TYR A 31 17.95 21.65 -64.24
CA TYR A 31 19.00 20.83 -63.57
C TYR A 31 19.19 21.15 -62.07
N GLY A 32 18.89 22.37 -61.61
CA GLY A 32 19.12 22.78 -60.22
C GLY A 32 18.08 22.22 -59.22
N TRP A 33 16.84 22.04 -59.66
CA TRP A 33 15.75 21.61 -58.77
C TRP A 33 15.84 20.12 -58.43
N TRP A 34 16.11 19.27 -59.43
CA TRP A 34 16.30 17.83 -59.22
C TRP A 34 17.53 17.52 -58.37
N ALA A 35 18.63 18.25 -58.55
CA ALA A 35 19.82 18.12 -57.72
C ALA A 35 19.55 18.51 -56.25
N ALA A 36 18.79 19.58 -56.01
CA ALA A 36 18.44 20.03 -54.66
C ALA A 36 17.47 19.07 -53.94
N THR A 37 16.51 18.46 -54.66
CA THR A 37 15.59 17.47 -54.07
C THR A 37 16.28 16.14 -53.80
N ALA A 38 17.18 15.71 -54.70
CA ALA A 38 18.00 14.51 -54.49
C ALA A 38 18.96 14.67 -53.30
N ALA A 39 19.61 15.83 -53.17
CA ALA A 39 20.49 16.13 -52.05
C ALA A 39 19.75 16.15 -50.69
N LYS A 40 18.53 16.71 -50.63
CA LYS A 40 17.69 16.69 -49.41
C LYS A 40 17.24 15.27 -49.04
N ARG A 41 16.88 14.43 -50.01
CA ARG A 41 16.51 13.03 -49.75
C ARG A 41 17.71 12.20 -49.30
N LEU A 42 18.89 12.42 -49.90
CA LEU A 42 20.13 11.77 -49.49
C LEU A 42 20.54 12.20 -48.07
N PHE A 43 20.37 13.47 -47.72
CA PHE A 43 20.66 13.97 -46.37
C PHE A 43 19.70 13.39 -45.32
N CYS A 44 18.40 13.28 -45.61
CA CYS A 44 17.45 12.61 -44.71
C CYS A 44 17.74 11.11 -44.55
N LEU A 45 18.10 10.41 -45.63
CA LEU A 45 18.48 9.00 -45.58
C LEU A 45 19.78 8.80 -44.77
N LEU A 46 20.79 9.63 -44.98
CA LEU A 46 22.03 9.59 -44.19
C LEU A 46 21.80 9.96 -42.73
N ALA A 47 20.88 10.87 -42.43
CA ALA A 47 20.48 11.18 -41.05
C ALA A 47 19.75 10.01 -40.39
N LEU A 48 18.84 9.34 -41.09
CA LEU A 48 18.13 8.14 -40.60
C LEU A 48 19.07 6.94 -40.41
N VAL A 49 20.02 6.73 -41.34
CA VAL A 49 21.09 5.72 -41.20
C VAL A 49 22.04 6.09 -40.07
N GLY A 50 22.36 7.37 -39.89
CA GLY A 50 23.18 7.86 -38.77
C GLY A 50 22.50 7.66 -37.42
N ILE A 51 21.19 7.93 -37.32
CA ILE A 51 20.40 7.73 -36.09
C ILE A 51 20.25 6.23 -35.78
N THR A 52 20.02 5.39 -36.79
CA THR A 52 19.94 3.93 -36.59
C THR A 52 21.31 3.31 -36.29
N ALA A 53 22.39 3.77 -36.91
CA ALA A 53 23.74 3.34 -36.58
C ALA A 53 24.16 3.80 -35.17
N ALA A 54 23.82 5.03 -34.76
CA ALA A 54 24.03 5.52 -33.40
C ALA A 54 23.20 4.72 -32.38
N ALA A 55 21.94 4.39 -32.68
CA ALA A 55 21.11 3.55 -31.82
C ALA A 55 21.67 2.12 -31.73
N VAL A 56 22.15 1.53 -32.83
CA VAL A 56 22.79 0.19 -32.82
C VAL A 56 24.15 0.20 -32.13
N VAL A 57 24.94 1.28 -32.23
CA VAL A 57 26.20 1.43 -31.47
C VAL A 57 25.91 1.60 -29.98
N CYS A 58 24.91 2.39 -29.60
CA CYS A 58 24.47 2.51 -28.21
C CYS A 58 23.89 1.19 -27.65
N LEU A 59 23.26 0.36 -28.50
CA LEU A 59 22.72 -0.95 -28.12
C LEU A 59 23.75 -2.09 -28.19
N ARG A 60 24.91 -1.88 -28.83
CA ARG A 60 26.00 -2.87 -28.95
C ARG A 60 27.22 -2.59 -28.09
N GLN A 61 27.26 -1.49 -27.34
CA GLN A 61 28.31 -1.29 -26.34
C GLN A 61 28.05 -2.21 -25.13
N PRO A 62 28.92 -3.21 -24.87
CA PRO A 62 28.83 -4.00 -23.66
C PRO A 62 29.25 -3.10 -22.48
N GLY A 63 28.32 -2.88 -21.56
CA GLY A 63 28.63 -2.55 -20.17
C GLY A 63 29.32 -1.20 -19.92
N GLN A 64 28.60 -0.10 -20.10
CA GLN A 64 28.75 1.06 -19.23
C GLN A 64 27.42 1.83 -19.17
N LEU A 65 26.38 1.14 -18.71
CA LEU A 65 25.24 1.84 -18.11
C LEU A 65 25.79 2.61 -16.91
N TYR A 66 25.44 3.89 -16.81
CA TYR A 66 25.78 4.77 -15.71
C TYR A 66 25.31 4.17 -14.37
N THR A 67 26.13 3.33 -13.73
CA THR A 67 25.85 2.73 -12.41
C THR A 67 26.35 3.58 -11.24
N ASN A 68 27.09 4.67 -11.50
CA ASN A 68 27.68 5.50 -10.45
C ASN A 68 26.92 6.81 -10.21
N VAL A 69 25.63 6.86 -10.48
CA VAL A 69 24.77 7.80 -9.74
C VAL A 69 24.50 7.09 -8.41
N PRO A 70 24.85 7.66 -7.25
CA PRO A 70 24.46 7.08 -5.97
C PRO A 70 22.94 6.95 -5.94
N SER A 71 22.41 5.76 -6.18
CA SER A 71 21.03 5.49 -5.90
C SER A 71 20.93 5.25 -4.40
N TRP A 72 20.02 5.96 -3.76
CA TRP A 72 19.71 5.81 -2.34
C TRP A 72 19.19 4.40 -1.98
N ARG A 73 18.92 3.54 -2.99
CA ARG A 73 18.63 2.11 -2.89
C ARG A 73 19.24 1.36 -4.07
N ASP A 74 19.71 0.15 -3.85
CA ASP A 74 20.20 -0.77 -4.89
C ASP A 74 19.02 -1.43 -5.65
N VAL A 75 18.22 -0.60 -6.32
CA VAL A 75 17.02 -1.02 -7.07
C VAL A 75 17.09 -0.44 -8.47
N SER A 76 17.10 -1.32 -9.48
CA SER A 76 17.19 -0.90 -10.88
C SER A 76 15.94 -0.14 -11.34
N MET A 77 16.08 0.71 -12.36
CA MET A 77 14.93 1.38 -12.99
C MET A 77 13.89 0.39 -13.51
N LEU A 78 14.33 -0.75 -14.05
CA LEU A 78 13.43 -1.81 -14.50
C LEU A 78 12.62 -2.38 -13.34
N GLN A 79 13.23 -2.56 -12.17
CA GLN A 79 12.57 -3.04 -10.97
C GLN A 79 11.52 -2.04 -10.46
N ILE A 80 11.85 -0.74 -10.45
CA ILE A 80 10.90 0.33 -10.12
C ILE A 80 9.71 0.32 -11.10
N MET A 81 9.97 0.15 -12.40
CA MET A 81 8.92 0.07 -13.41
C MET A 81 8.02 -1.16 -13.19
N LYS A 82 8.60 -2.34 -12.91
CA LYS A 82 7.83 -3.55 -12.57
C LYS A 82 6.89 -3.31 -11.39
N MET A 83 7.38 -2.66 -10.33
CA MET A 83 6.57 -2.36 -9.14
C MET A 83 5.37 -1.45 -9.46
N HIS A 84 5.59 -0.38 -10.23
CA HIS A 84 4.51 0.56 -10.57
C HIS A 84 3.52 0.03 -11.60
N LEU A 85 4.00 -0.83 -12.50
CA LEU A 85 3.22 -1.46 -13.57
C LEU A 85 2.66 -2.83 -13.19
N ALA A 86 2.84 -3.26 -11.93
CA ALA A 86 2.36 -4.53 -11.45
C ALA A 86 0.85 -4.68 -11.73
N PRO A 87 0.43 -5.81 -12.32
CA PRO A 87 -0.97 -6.04 -12.63
C PRO A 87 -1.79 -6.04 -11.33
N ARG A 88 -2.95 -5.39 -11.37
CA ARG A 88 -3.91 -5.39 -10.27
C ARG A 88 -5.02 -6.39 -10.60
N PRO A 89 -5.61 -7.04 -9.59
CA PRO A 89 -6.68 -7.99 -9.82
C PRO A 89 -7.87 -7.27 -10.47
N SER A 90 -8.38 -7.89 -11.52
CA SER A 90 -9.56 -7.41 -12.25
C SER A 90 -10.81 -8.06 -11.70
N HIS A 91 -11.97 -7.43 -11.90
CA HIS A 91 -13.27 -7.97 -11.49
C HIS A 91 -13.40 -8.29 -9.99
N VAL A 92 -12.57 -7.66 -9.14
CA VAL A 92 -12.69 -7.77 -7.67
C VAL A 92 -14.08 -7.38 -7.16
N ASN A 93 -14.81 -6.53 -7.87
CA ASN A 93 -16.17 -6.09 -7.49
C ASN A 93 -17.29 -7.00 -8.01
N LYS A 94 -16.97 -8.07 -8.76
CA LYS A 94 -17.97 -9.00 -9.27
C LYS A 94 -18.66 -9.70 -8.11
N ARG A 95 -19.99 -9.79 -8.13
CA ARG A 95 -20.76 -10.47 -7.07
C ARG A 95 -20.29 -11.92 -6.91
N LEU A 96 -20.06 -12.31 -5.66
CA LEU A 96 -19.71 -13.66 -5.26
C LEU A 96 -20.97 -14.53 -5.15
N ALA A 97 -20.90 -15.78 -5.59
CA ALA A 97 -21.96 -16.76 -5.39
C ALA A 97 -21.59 -17.61 -4.18
N CYS A 98 -22.22 -17.34 -3.04
CA CYS A 98 -21.94 -18.08 -1.81
C CYS A 98 -22.73 -19.38 -1.73
N PRO A 99 -22.21 -20.41 -1.03
CA PRO A 99 -22.96 -21.60 -0.72
C PRO A 99 -24.14 -21.27 0.21
N GLU A 100 -25.20 -22.06 0.12
CA GLU A 100 -26.34 -22.01 1.03
C GLU A 100 -26.41 -23.34 1.81
N PRO A 101 -26.26 -23.34 3.15
CA PRO A 101 -26.05 -22.16 4.01
C PRO A 101 -24.63 -21.58 3.91
N LEU A 102 -24.47 -20.31 4.31
CA LEU A 102 -23.16 -19.65 4.44
C LEU A 102 -22.22 -20.39 5.40
N ASN A 103 -20.91 -20.18 5.22
CA ASN A 103 -19.90 -20.76 6.09
C ASN A 103 -19.98 -20.15 7.49
N LYS A 104 -19.95 -21.00 8.52
CA LYS A 104 -19.88 -20.52 9.91
C LYS A 104 -18.51 -19.86 10.17
N PRO A 105 -18.43 -18.86 11.07
CA PRO A 105 -17.18 -18.14 11.37
C PRO A 105 -16.09 -18.97 12.06
N GLY A 106 -16.33 -20.25 12.35
CA GLY A 106 -15.41 -21.15 13.05
C GLY A 106 -15.30 -20.89 14.55
N ILE A 107 -15.20 -19.61 14.95
CA ILE A 107 -15.07 -19.18 16.35
C ILE A 107 -16.21 -18.18 16.65
N SER A 108 -17.02 -18.45 17.67
CA SER A 108 -18.01 -17.48 18.16
C SER A 108 -17.37 -16.52 19.17
N LEU A 109 -17.97 -15.35 19.37
CA LEU A 109 -17.41 -14.34 20.27
C LEU A 109 -17.37 -14.84 21.73
N GLU A 110 -18.39 -15.61 22.14
CA GLU A 110 -18.50 -16.17 23.48
C GLU A 110 -17.44 -17.23 23.78
N ASN A 111 -16.91 -17.87 22.72
CA ASN A 111 -15.91 -18.94 22.79
C ASN A 111 -14.49 -18.43 22.51
N LEU A 112 -14.30 -17.13 22.31
CA LEU A 112 -12.97 -16.54 22.13
C LEU A 112 -12.16 -16.70 23.43
N ASP A 113 -10.95 -17.25 23.34
CA ASP A 113 -10.02 -17.24 24.47
C ASP A 113 -9.54 -15.80 24.72
N THR A 114 -9.88 -15.28 25.89
CA THR A 114 -9.58 -13.90 26.28
C THR A 114 -8.39 -13.79 27.22
N SER A 115 -7.79 -14.92 27.62
CA SER A 115 -6.71 -14.96 28.63
C SER A 115 -5.44 -14.23 28.19
N GLY A 116 -5.17 -14.20 26.87
CA GLY A 116 -4.03 -13.51 26.27
C GLY A 116 -4.31 -12.11 25.72
N ILE A 117 -5.55 -11.60 25.82
CA ILE A 117 -5.93 -10.30 25.26
C ILE A 117 -5.48 -9.16 26.18
N LEU A 118 -4.86 -8.13 25.59
CA LEU A 118 -4.30 -7.00 26.32
C LEU A 118 -5.32 -5.86 26.43
N PHE A 119 -5.97 -5.76 27.60
CA PHE A 119 -7.00 -4.74 27.89
C PHE A 119 -6.45 -3.40 28.43
N ASN A 120 -5.14 -3.28 28.61
CA ASN A 120 -4.48 -2.03 29.02
C ASN A 120 -5.00 -1.42 30.34
N ASN A 121 -5.47 -2.25 31.29
CA ASN A 121 -6.07 -1.81 32.56
C ASN A 121 -5.17 -0.84 33.36
N GLN A 122 -3.86 -1.10 33.40
CA GLN A 122 -2.89 -0.23 34.07
C GLN A 122 -2.88 1.19 33.48
N ALA A 123 -2.93 1.31 32.16
CA ALA A 123 -2.98 2.60 31.49
C ALA A 123 -4.29 3.33 31.80
N ILE A 124 -5.42 2.63 31.81
CA ILE A 124 -6.74 3.19 32.14
C ILE A 124 -6.74 3.77 33.57
N GLU A 125 -6.21 3.02 34.54
CA GLU A 125 -6.09 3.49 35.93
C GLU A 125 -5.16 4.71 36.04
N LYS A 126 -4.04 4.69 35.30
CA LYS A 126 -3.08 5.80 35.28
C LYS A 126 -3.69 7.08 34.72
N LEU A 127 -4.48 6.97 33.64
CA LEU A 127 -5.15 8.10 32.99
C LEU A 127 -6.11 8.84 33.93
N GLN A 128 -6.76 8.12 34.85
CA GLN A 128 -7.68 8.70 35.84
C GLN A 128 -6.97 9.56 36.90
N ASN A 129 -5.67 9.35 37.09
CA ASN A 129 -4.86 9.95 38.16
C ASN A 129 -3.65 10.73 37.62
N LEU A 130 -3.73 11.24 36.38
CA LEU A 130 -2.63 12.00 35.79
C LEU A 130 -2.37 13.29 36.56
N ARG A 131 -1.08 13.57 36.77
CA ARG A 131 -0.64 14.88 37.23
C ARG A 131 -0.74 15.90 36.08
N PRO A 132 -0.95 17.20 36.35
CA PRO A 132 -1.11 18.20 35.29
C PRO A 132 0.03 18.22 34.25
N GLU A 133 1.27 17.96 34.66
CA GLU A 133 2.43 17.88 33.78
C GLU A 133 2.46 16.63 32.88
N GLU A 134 1.64 15.63 33.18
CA GLU A 134 1.52 14.36 32.43
C GLU A 134 0.30 14.34 31.51
N ASN A 135 -0.48 15.43 31.44
CA ASN A 135 -1.70 15.51 30.62
C ASN A 135 -1.47 15.15 29.14
N TRP A 136 -0.24 15.31 28.63
CA TRP A 136 0.12 14.89 27.27
C TRP A 136 -0.06 13.38 27.03
N LYS A 137 -0.02 12.54 28.08
CA LYS A 137 -0.26 11.08 28.00
C LYS A 137 -1.68 10.73 27.56
N THR A 138 -2.63 11.66 27.66
CA THR A 138 -4.01 11.45 27.15
C THR A 138 -4.06 11.23 25.64
N ALA A 139 -3.08 11.75 24.88
CA ALA A 139 -2.93 11.47 23.45
C ALA A 139 -2.59 9.99 23.15
N PHE A 140 -2.17 9.24 24.18
CA PHE A 140 -1.83 7.82 24.11
C PHE A 140 -2.81 6.97 24.94
N ALA A 141 -4.03 7.45 25.18
CA ALA A 141 -5.05 6.66 25.87
C ALA A 141 -5.49 5.46 25.01
N PRO A 142 -5.89 4.32 25.61
CA PRO A 142 -6.44 3.22 24.85
C PRO A 142 -7.67 3.67 24.06
N THR A 143 -7.68 3.42 22.75
CA THR A 143 -8.79 3.88 21.87
C THR A 143 -10.00 2.95 21.95
N LEU A 144 -9.76 1.66 22.16
CA LEU A 144 -10.79 0.64 22.25
C LEU A 144 -11.18 0.40 23.70
N ASP A 145 -12.48 0.37 23.99
CA ASP A 145 -12.96 -0.18 25.24
C ASP A 145 -12.84 -1.72 25.27
N ARG A 146 -13.20 -2.33 26.40
CA ARG A 146 -13.08 -3.79 26.58
C ARG A 146 -13.89 -4.59 25.55
N GLN A 147 -15.11 -4.16 25.26
CA GLN A 147 -16.01 -4.87 24.34
C GLN A 147 -15.52 -4.71 22.90
N GLU A 148 -15.09 -3.52 22.54
CA GLU A 148 -14.58 -3.19 21.21
C GLU A 148 -13.27 -3.90 20.92
N LYS A 149 -12.40 -4.01 21.94
CA LYS A 149 -11.19 -4.83 21.87
C LYS A 149 -11.53 -6.29 21.60
N LEU A 150 -12.53 -6.85 22.29
CA LEU A 150 -12.99 -8.22 22.05
C LEU A 150 -13.53 -8.38 20.62
N GLU A 151 -14.29 -7.41 20.11
CA GLU A 151 -14.83 -7.45 18.76
C GLU A 151 -13.74 -7.40 17.68
N LEU A 152 -12.73 -6.53 17.85
CA LEU A 152 -11.59 -6.45 16.94
C LEU A 152 -10.73 -7.73 16.95
N VAL A 153 -10.46 -8.27 18.14
CA VAL A 153 -9.71 -9.53 18.27
C VAL A 153 -10.52 -10.72 17.74
N HIS A 154 -11.85 -10.72 17.93
CA HIS A 154 -12.74 -11.72 17.35
C HIS A 154 -12.74 -11.69 15.82
N LEU A 155 -12.75 -10.49 15.22
CA LEU A 155 -12.59 -10.32 13.77
C LEU A 155 -11.31 -10.99 13.27
N TYR A 156 -10.18 -10.76 13.96
CA TYR A 156 -8.91 -11.40 13.61
C TYR A 156 -8.98 -12.92 13.78
N ALA A 157 -9.60 -13.43 14.85
CA ALA A 157 -9.75 -14.87 15.09
C ALA A 157 -10.56 -15.56 13.98
N VAL A 158 -11.67 -14.97 13.54
CA VAL A 158 -12.50 -15.47 12.44
C VAL A 158 -11.73 -15.45 11.12
N PHE A 159 -11.06 -14.33 10.81
CA PHE A 159 -10.21 -14.21 9.63
C PHE A 159 -9.11 -15.28 9.62
N LYS A 160 -8.36 -15.40 10.72
CA LYS A 160 -7.25 -16.35 10.86
C LYS A 160 -7.73 -17.78 10.67
N ASN A 161 -8.82 -18.17 11.33
CA ASN A 161 -9.38 -19.51 11.21
C ASN A 161 -9.81 -19.83 9.76
N ALA A 162 -10.46 -18.89 9.08
CA ALA A 162 -10.90 -19.06 7.70
C ALA A 162 -9.70 -19.21 6.73
N MET A 163 -8.70 -18.34 6.85
CA MET A 163 -7.49 -18.39 6.03
C MET A 163 -6.72 -19.69 6.23
N GLU A 164 -6.50 -20.11 7.49
CA GLU A 164 -5.78 -21.35 7.80
C GLU A 164 -6.52 -22.60 7.30
N SER A 165 -7.86 -22.63 7.43
CA SER A 165 -8.68 -23.74 6.93
C SER A 165 -8.61 -23.87 5.40
N ALA A 166 -8.39 -22.76 4.69
CA ALA A 166 -8.21 -22.72 3.24
C ALA A 166 -6.74 -22.89 2.79
N GLY A 167 -5.79 -23.02 3.73
CA GLY A 167 -4.35 -23.08 3.40
C GLY A 167 -3.78 -21.76 2.87
N LEU A 168 -4.47 -20.65 3.13
CA LEU A 168 -4.09 -19.30 2.72
C LEU A 168 -3.20 -18.63 3.78
N ARG A 169 -2.30 -17.76 3.33
CA ARG A 169 -1.34 -17.07 4.20
C ARG A 169 -1.63 -15.58 4.27
N HIS A 170 -1.31 -14.99 5.40
CA HIS A 170 -1.26 -13.54 5.62
C HIS A 170 0.01 -13.17 6.38
N VAL A 171 0.32 -11.87 6.41
CA VAL A 171 1.39 -11.29 7.23
C VAL A 171 0.84 -10.10 7.97
N VAL A 172 1.06 -10.00 9.28
CA VAL A 172 0.74 -8.79 10.06
C VAL A 172 1.75 -7.70 9.70
N MET A 173 1.26 -6.52 9.31
CA MET A 173 2.07 -5.42 8.76
C MET A 173 1.71 -4.09 9.42
N HIS A 174 2.42 -3.01 9.04
CA HIS A 174 2.07 -1.63 9.39
C HIS A 174 1.90 -1.40 10.91
N GLY A 175 0.82 -0.73 11.35
CA GLY A 175 0.61 -0.36 12.75
C GLY A 175 0.47 -1.59 13.65
N SER A 176 -0.11 -2.66 13.11
CA SER A 176 -0.24 -3.94 13.81
C SER A 176 1.09 -4.67 13.99
N ALA A 177 1.99 -4.67 13.00
CA ALA A 177 3.33 -5.23 13.17
C ALA A 177 4.17 -4.44 14.18
N LEU A 178 3.98 -3.12 14.21
CA LEU A 178 4.60 -2.25 15.20
C LEU A 178 4.08 -2.55 16.61
N GLY A 179 2.76 -2.77 16.75
CA GLY A 179 2.14 -3.19 17.99
C GLY A 179 2.63 -4.57 18.46
N ALA A 180 2.72 -5.54 17.55
CA ALA A 180 3.26 -6.86 17.84
C ALA A 180 4.69 -6.77 18.40
N TRP A 181 5.53 -5.95 17.78
CA TRP A 181 6.91 -5.72 18.22
C TRP A 181 7.01 -4.98 19.56
N ARG A 182 6.15 -3.97 19.78
CA ARG A 182 6.24 -3.12 20.99
C ARG A 182 5.55 -3.73 22.20
N PHE A 183 4.35 -4.25 22.01
CA PHE A 183 3.37 -4.52 23.07
C PHE A 183 2.88 -5.97 23.08
N HIS A 184 3.26 -6.80 22.11
CA HIS A 184 2.66 -8.13 21.90
C HIS A 184 1.14 -8.07 21.64
N GLY A 185 0.67 -7.01 20.99
CA GLY A 185 -0.75 -6.81 20.68
C GLY A 185 -0.98 -5.59 19.80
N VAL A 186 -2.24 -5.20 19.63
CA VAL A 186 -2.60 -3.95 18.94
C VAL A 186 -1.99 -2.79 19.73
N THR A 187 -1.44 -1.79 19.02
CA THR A 187 -0.99 -0.55 19.66
C THR A 187 -2.15 0.04 20.47
N PRO A 188 -1.96 0.42 21.75
CA PRO A 188 -3.09 0.73 22.64
C PRO A 188 -4.04 1.82 22.11
N TRP A 189 -3.50 2.83 21.44
CA TRP A 189 -4.22 3.96 20.85
C TRP A 189 -4.50 3.77 19.34
N ASP A 190 -4.50 2.53 18.87
CA ASP A 190 -4.84 2.13 17.50
C ASP A 190 -6.17 1.35 17.53
N ASP A 191 -6.95 1.41 16.44
CA ASP A 191 -8.34 0.94 16.43
C ASP A 191 -8.68 -0.02 15.29
N ASP A 192 -7.67 -0.53 14.58
CA ASP A 192 -7.79 -1.54 13.54
C ASP A 192 -6.63 -2.56 13.57
N ILE A 193 -6.68 -3.52 12.64
CA ILE A 193 -5.59 -4.47 12.41
C ILE A 193 -5.23 -4.49 10.92
N ASP A 194 -3.95 -4.27 10.62
CA ASP A 194 -3.37 -4.23 9.29
C ASP A 194 -2.73 -5.58 8.90
N LEU A 195 -3.21 -6.16 7.81
CA LEU A 195 -2.77 -7.45 7.28
C LEU A 195 -2.35 -7.32 5.82
N ALA A 196 -1.35 -8.08 5.41
CA ALA A 196 -0.92 -8.21 4.03
C ALA A 196 -1.29 -9.59 3.49
N ILE A 197 -1.85 -9.61 2.28
CA ILE A 197 -2.27 -10.83 1.57
C ILE A 197 -1.69 -10.85 0.16
N ASP A 198 -1.33 -12.05 -0.32
CA ASP A 198 -0.78 -12.21 -1.65
C ASP A 198 -1.88 -12.02 -2.70
N VAL A 199 -1.63 -11.15 -3.67
CA VAL A 199 -2.55 -10.95 -4.77
C VAL A 199 -2.70 -12.18 -5.65
N ALA A 200 -1.76 -13.13 -5.64
CA ALA A 200 -1.91 -14.39 -6.37
C ALA A 200 -3.14 -15.18 -5.90
N ASP A 201 -3.50 -15.06 -4.62
CA ASP A 201 -4.56 -15.85 -3.98
C ASP A 201 -5.89 -15.09 -3.87
N TRP A 202 -6.02 -13.92 -4.52
CA TRP A 202 -7.14 -12.99 -4.30
C TRP A 202 -8.53 -13.62 -4.53
N VAL A 203 -8.66 -14.52 -5.50
CA VAL A 203 -9.95 -15.20 -5.78
C VAL A 203 -10.36 -16.08 -4.61
N GLU A 204 -9.43 -16.92 -4.14
CA GLU A 204 -9.67 -17.88 -3.06
C GLU A 204 -9.87 -17.17 -1.72
N ILE A 205 -9.12 -16.10 -1.46
CA ILE A 205 -9.33 -15.23 -0.30
C ILE A 205 -10.72 -14.61 -0.34
N LYS A 206 -11.15 -14.10 -1.50
CA LYS A 206 -12.47 -13.49 -1.65
C LYS A 206 -13.59 -14.51 -1.44
N GLU A 207 -13.45 -15.71 -2.01
CA GLU A 207 -14.39 -16.82 -1.82
C GLU A 207 -14.47 -17.26 -0.36
N THR A 208 -13.31 -17.35 0.30
CA THR A 208 -13.18 -17.77 1.70
C THR A 208 -13.82 -16.76 2.65
N LEU A 209 -13.46 -15.48 2.54
CA LEU A 209 -13.88 -14.45 3.48
C LEU A 209 -15.24 -13.83 3.15
N GLY A 210 -15.60 -13.77 1.87
CA GLY A 210 -16.84 -13.15 1.39
C GLY A 210 -18.11 -13.95 1.66
N CYS A 211 -17.98 -15.21 2.11
CA CYS A 211 -19.11 -16.12 2.35
C CYS A 211 -19.21 -16.60 3.80
N ILE A 212 -18.69 -15.82 4.75
CA ILE A 212 -18.77 -16.12 6.18
C ILE A 212 -20.02 -15.47 6.78
N ASP A 213 -20.86 -16.28 7.41
CA ASP A 213 -22.09 -15.83 8.06
C ASP A 213 -21.81 -14.78 9.15
N GLY A 214 -22.52 -13.65 9.08
CA GLY A 214 -22.36 -12.51 9.99
C GLY A 214 -21.20 -11.56 9.67
N PHE A 215 -20.39 -11.84 8.65
CA PHE A 215 -19.26 -11.00 8.24
C PHE A 215 -19.36 -10.56 6.78
N SER A 216 -18.61 -9.52 6.43
CA SER A 216 -18.51 -8.96 5.09
C SER A 216 -17.07 -8.66 4.73
N LEU A 217 -16.77 -8.80 3.45
CA LEU A 217 -15.53 -8.37 2.83
C LEU A 217 -15.83 -7.26 1.83
N ASP A 218 -15.36 -6.04 2.10
CA ASP A 218 -15.38 -4.94 1.14
C ASP A 218 -14.22 -5.07 0.17
N THR A 219 -14.54 -5.42 -1.07
CA THR A 219 -13.58 -5.55 -2.17
C THR A 219 -13.63 -4.39 -3.16
N THR A 220 -14.29 -3.27 -2.82
CA THR A 220 -14.53 -2.13 -3.72
C THR A 220 -13.24 -1.60 -4.36
N SER A 221 -12.14 -1.62 -3.59
CA SER A 221 -10.80 -1.33 -4.07
C SER A 221 -10.10 -2.61 -4.55
N ASN A 222 -9.33 -2.51 -5.64
CA ASN A 222 -8.54 -3.62 -6.17
C ASN A 222 -7.17 -3.79 -5.51
N THR A 223 -6.86 -3.04 -4.46
CA THR A 223 -5.53 -3.08 -3.81
C THR A 223 -5.57 -3.04 -2.27
N LYS A 224 -6.73 -2.75 -1.68
CA LYS A 224 -6.94 -2.71 -0.24
C LYS A 224 -8.39 -3.13 0.04
N TRP A 225 -8.60 -4.13 0.87
CA TRP A 225 -9.93 -4.63 1.26
C TRP A 225 -10.17 -4.40 2.74
N GLY A 226 -11.44 -4.40 3.14
CA GLY A 226 -11.85 -4.34 4.54
C GLY A 226 -12.63 -5.59 4.93
N PHE A 227 -12.30 -6.23 6.05
CA PHE A 227 -13.09 -7.34 6.61
C PHE A 227 -13.73 -6.93 7.94
N TYR A 228 -15.05 -7.07 8.07
CA TYR A 228 -15.81 -6.52 9.19
C TYR A 228 -17.09 -7.32 9.47
N ARG A 229 -17.70 -7.03 10.62
CA ARG A 229 -18.95 -7.67 11.04
C ARG A 229 -20.17 -6.92 10.48
N ASN A 230 -21.20 -7.65 10.04
CA ASN A 230 -22.37 -7.07 9.37
C ASN A 230 -23.17 -6.11 10.25
N ASN A 231 -23.22 -6.35 11.55
CA ASN A 231 -23.90 -5.50 12.53
C ASN A 231 -22.97 -4.44 13.15
N GLY A 232 -21.76 -4.24 12.63
CA GLY A 232 -20.84 -3.20 13.08
C GLY A 232 -21.36 -1.78 12.81
N SER A 233 -20.69 -0.80 13.38
CA SER A 233 -21.04 0.62 13.25
C SER A 233 -20.69 1.16 11.87
N LEU A 234 -21.56 1.96 11.27
CA LEU A 234 -21.23 2.67 10.04
C LEU A 234 -20.13 3.69 10.31
N ILE A 235 -19.14 3.76 9.42
CA ILE A 235 -18.10 4.77 9.47
C ILE A 235 -18.64 6.05 8.83
N LYS A 236 -18.56 7.15 9.57
CA LYS A 236 -19.04 8.45 9.09
C LYS A 236 -18.19 8.90 7.89
N ASP A 237 -18.86 9.44 6.87
CA ASP A 237 -18.24 10.00 5.66
C ASP A 237 -17.43 8.99 4.81
N ASP A 238 -17.51 7.68 5.11
CA ASP A 238 -17.01 6.62 4.24
C ASP A 238 -18.10 6.23 3.21
N PRO A 239 -17.83 6.39 1.90
CA PRO A 239 -18.80 6.06 0.86
C PRO A 239 -18.95 4.54 0.62
N SER A 240 -18.12 3.71 1.25
CA SER A 240 -18.21 2.25 1.18
C SER A 240 -19.27 1.69 2.15
N SER A 241 -19.50 0.37 2.09
CA SER A 241 -20.31 -0.36 3.06
C SER A 241 -19.52 -0.81 4.30
N LYS A 242 -18.25 -0.41 4.41
CA LYS A 242 -17.34 -0.81 5.48
C LYS A 242 -17.89 -0.35 6.83
N ARG A 243 -17.70 -1.21 7.84
CA ARG A 243 -18.16 -0.95 9.21
C ARG A 243 -17.01 -1.09 10.18
N TRP A 244 -17.09 -0.35 11.28
CA TRP A 244 -16.16 -0.41 12.39
C TRP A 244 -16.67 -1.35 13.50
N PRO A 245 -15.79 -2.13 14.15
CA PRO A 245 -14.37 -2.33 13.84
C PRO A 245 -14.14 -3.17 12.57
N PHE A 246 -12.92 -3.12 12.02
CA PHE A 246 -12.53 -3.84 10.80
C PHE A 246 -11.06 -4.29 10.83
N LEU A 247 -10.73 -5.22 9.92
CA LEU A 247 -9.37 -5.52 9.51
C LEU A 247 -9.10 -4.88 8.14
N ASP A 248 -7.94 -4.26 7.98
CA ASP A 248 -7.47 -3.76 6.69
C ASP A 248 -6.56 -4.80 6.03
N LEU A 249 -6.91 -5.19 4.80
CA LEU A 249 -6.18 -6.18 4.00
C LEU A 249 -5.48 -5.49 2.83
N PHE A 250 -4.15 -5.36 2.88
CA PHE A 250 -3.34 -4.78 1.83
C PHE A 250 -2.84 -5.87 0.89
N LEU A 251 -3.18 -5.74 -0.40
CA LEU A 251 -2.72 -6.69 -1.41
C LEU A 251 -1.28 -6.36 -1.78
N TYR A 252 -0.42 -7.37 -1.79
CA TYR A 252 0.96 -7.28 -2.27
C TYR A 252 1.21 -8.26 -3.42
N THR A 253 2.30 -8.05 -4.13
CA THR A 253 2.86 -9.03 -5.06
C THR A 253 4.37 -9.11 -4.86
N SER A 254 5.02 -10.05 -5.54
CA SER A 254 6.46 -10.26 -5.42
C SER A 254 7.06 -10.80 -6.70
N ASP A 255 8.38 -10.68 -6.81
CA ASP A 255 9.20 -11.48 -7.71
C ASP A 255 10.25 -12.26 -6.90
N ASP A 256 11.34 -12.68 -7.54
CA ASP A 256 12.39 -13.46 -6.89
C ASP A 256 13.19 -12.65 -5.86
N GLU A 257 13.21 -11.33 -5.97
CA GLU A 257 14.07 -10.45 -5.17
C GLU A 257 13.28 -9.56 -4.21
N TYR A 258 12.08 -9.11 -4.59
CA TYR A 258 11.33 -8.09 -3.87
C TYR A 258 9.88 -8.46 -3.64
N VAL A 259 9.31 -7.84 -2.59
CA VAL A 259 7.89 -7.87 -2.24
C VAL A 259 7.40 -6.44 -2.17
N TRP A 260 6.27 -6.12 -2.80
CA TRP A 260 5.71 -4.77 -2.76
C TRP A 260 4.18 -4.72 -2.73
N GLY A 261 3.65 -3.76 -1.98
CA GLY A 261 2.21 -3.48 -1.91
C GLY A 261 1.69 -2.89 -3.20
N LEU A 262 0.47 -3.25 -3.61
CA LEU A 262 -0.16 -2.74 -4.83
C LEU A 262 -0.85 -1.39 -4.64
N ASN A 263 -1.16 -1.05 -3.40
CA ASN A 263 -1.78 0.23 -3.05
C ASN A 263 -0.77 1.37 -3.23
N TYR A 264 -1.12 2.35 -4.07
CA TYR A 264 -0.23 3.45 -4.42
C TYR A 264 0.19 4.31 -3.21
N VAL A 265 -0.69 4.50 -2.23
CA VAL A 265 -0.41 5.28 -1.01
C VAL A 265 0.67 4.59 -0.17
N HIS A 266 0.63 3.25 -0.11
CA HIS A 266 1.55 2.47 0.71
C HIS A 266 2.76 1.93 -0.04
N LEU A 267 2.78 1.94 -1.38
CA LEU A 267 3.83 1.35 -2.21
C LEU A 267 5.25 1.68 -1.71
N ARG A 268 5.53 2.96 -1.42
CA ARG A 268 6.86 3.39 -0.94
C ARG A 268 7.25 2.80 0.42
N ARG A 269 6.26 2.60 1.31
CA ARG A 269 6.42 2.04 2.66
C ARG A 269 6.22 0.53 2.70
N PHE A 270 5.75 -0.07 1.60
CA PHE A 270 5.54 -1.49 1.44
C PHE A 270 6.30 -1.95 0.20
N THR A 271 7.63 -1.90 0.29
CA THR A 271 8.55 -2.44 -0.71
C THR A 271 9.79 -2.92 0.04
N PHE A 272 10.05 -4.23 0.02
CA PHE A 272 11.07 -4.89 0.82
C PHE A 272 11.79 -5.95 0.01
N SER A 273 13.02 -6.30 0.42
CA SER A 273 13.66 -7.50 -0.08
C SER A 273 12.84 -8.74 0.33
N LYS A 274 12.91 -9.79 -0.49
CA LYS A 274 12.28 -11.06 -0.17
C LYS A 274 12.87 -11.69 1.09
N GLU A 275 14.15 -11.43 1.35
CA GLU A 275 14.87 -11.87 2.56
C GLU A 275 14.32 -11.21 3.83
N ASP A 276 14.03 -9.90 3.82
CA ASP A 276 13.47 -9.21 4.98
C ASP A 276 12.03 -9.65 5.28
N MET A 277 11.28 -10.03 4.25
CA MET A 277 9.88 -10.46 4.39
C MET A 277 9.73 -11.94 4.72
N PHE A 278 10.51 -12.82 4.07
CA PHE A 278 10.26 -14.26 4.05
C PHE A 278 11.51 -15.13 4.35
N PRO A 279 11.33 -16.33 4.95
CA PRO A 279 10.07 -16.83 5.52
C PRO A 279 9.62 -15.98 6.72
N THR A 280 8.32 -15.91 6.96
CA THR A 280 7.80 -15.19 8.13
C THR A 280 8.27 -15.85 9.42
N GLN A 281 8.26 -15.07 10.50
CA GLN A 281 8.41 -15.59 11.87
C GLN A 281 7.10 -15.41 12.64
N LEU A 282 6.90 -16.19 13.69
CA LEU A 282 5.73 -16.08 14.56
C LEU A 282 6.08 -15.28 15.81
N VAL A 283 5.27 -14.27 16.14
CA VAL A 283 5.41 -13.47 17.37
C VAL A 283 4.08 -13.37 18.14
N PRO A 284 4.10 -13.10 19.45
CA PRO A 284 2.89 -12.89 20.24
C PRO A 284 2.09 -11.65 19.79
N PHE A 285 0.76 -11.80 19.71
CA PHE A 285 -0.18 -10.72 19.40
C PHE A 285 -1.59 -11.05 19.95
N GLU A 286 -2.04 -10.37 21.00
CA GLU A 286 -3.39 -10.55 21.59
C GLU A 286 -3.73 -12.01 21.96
N GLY A 287 -2.74 -12.76 22.46
CA GLY A 287 -2.90 -14.18 22.78
C GLY A 287 -2.70 -15.14 21.60
N PHE A 288 -2.52 -14.63 20.38
CA PHE A 288 -2.17 -15.41 19.21
C PHE A 288 -0.67 -15.41 18.95
N MET A 289 -0.20 -16.41 18.20
CA MET A 289 1.08 -16.36 17.50
C MET A 289 0.81 -16.00 16.04
N VAL A 290 1.34 -14.87 15.58
CA VAL A 290 0.99 -14.29 14.28
C VAL A 290 2.20 -14.17 13.36
N PRO A 291 2.03 -14.39 12.04
CA PRO A 291 3.11 -14.26 11.08
C PRO A 291 3.47 -12.79 10.88
N VAL A 292 4.74 -12.46 11.10
CA VAL A 292 5.35 -11.15 10.82
C VAL A 292 6.58 -11.34 9.92
N PRO A 293 7.09 -10.28 9.28
CA PRO A 293 8.29 -10.35 8.44
C PRO A 293 9.50 -10.98 9.14
N ARG A 294 10.35 -11.67 8.38
CA ARG A 294 11.58 -12.32 8.86
C ARG A 294 12.51 -11.37 9.62
N HIS A 295 12.73 -10.19 9.07
CA HIS A 295 13.54 -9.13 9.69
C HIS A 295 12.61 -7.99 10.10
N LEU A 296 11.73 -8.28 11.07
CA LEU A 296 10.68 -7.36 11.51
C LEU A 296 11.19 -5.95 11.80
N ARG A 297 12.32 -5.82 12.51
CA ARG A 297 12.90 -4.50 12.81
C ARG A 297 13.28 -3.71 11.56
N ASN A 298 13.94 -4.32 10.58
CA ASN A 298 14.30 -3.66 9.31
C ASN A 298 13.06 -3.13 8.59
N VAL A 299 11.99 -3.95 8.57
CA VAL A 299 10.70 -3.56 7.97
C VAL A 299 10.09 -2.37 8.71
N LEU A 300 10.09 -2.39 10.05
CA LEU A 300 9.54 -1.31 10.86
C LEU A 300 10.36 -0.01 10.74
N GLU A 301 11.69 -0.08 10.70
CA GLU A 301 12.56 1.08 10.48
C GLU A 301 12.30 1.72 9.12
N HIS A 302 12.05 0.93 8.08
CA HIS A 302 11.67 1.48 6.77
C HIS A 302 10.25 2.08 6.76
N GLN A 303 9.30 1.51 7.51
CA GLN A 303 7.92 2.02 7.57
C GLN A 303 7.76 3.28 8.41
N PHE A 304 8.46 3.34 9.55
CA PHE A 304 8.26 4.32 10.60
C PHE A 304 9.47 5.22 10.87
N VAL A 305 10.58 5.00 10.16
CA VAL A 305 11.90 5.66 10.35
C VAL A 305 12.56 5.27 11.67
N ASP A 306 11.87 5.46 12.80
CA ASP A 306 12.32 5.06 14.13
C ASP A 306 11.19 4.34 14.88
N PRO A 307 11.22 3.00 14.95
CA PRO A 307 10.19 2.24 15.64
C PRO A 307 10.27 2.37 17.16
N THR A 308 11.24 3.08 17.73
CA THR A 308 11.30 3.37 19.18
C THR A 308 10.58 4.68 19.56
N VAL A 309 10.11 5.45 18.57
CA VAL A 309 9.31 6.67 18.79
C VAL A 309 7.82 6.34 18.74
N CYS A 310 7.12 6.60 19.83
CA CYS A 310 5.67 6.44 19.94
C CYS A 310 5.00 7.67 19.33
N VAL A 311 4.08 7.41 18.40
CA VAL A 311 3.30 8.41 17.67
C VAL A 311 1.85 8.19 18.03
N SER A 312 1.15 9.21 18.52
CA SER A 312 -0.27 9.12 18.89
C SER A 312 -1.15 8.83 17.67
N GLN A 313 -2.40 8.45 17.93
CA GLN A 313 -3.38 8.23 16.88
C GLN A 313 -3.52 9.48 16.00
N HIS A 314 -3.55 9.29 14.68
CA HIS A 314 -3.68 10.37 13.70
C HIS A 314 -5.07 10.45 13.07
N LEU A 315 -5.82 9.36 13.11
CA LEU A 315 -7.17 9.21 12.57
C LEU A 315 -7.96 8.28 13.48
N ASN A 316 -9.13 8.72 13.93
CA ASN A 316 -10.11 7.87 14.60
C ASN A 316 -10.99 7.22 13.54
N HIS A 317 -10.86 5.92 13.31
CA HIS A 317 -11.60 5.25 12.24
C HIS A 317 -13.09 5.07 12.55
N ARG A 318 -13.48 5.14 13.83
CA ARG A 318 -14.90 5.09 14.20
C ARG A 318 -15.64 6.35 13.73
N THR A 319 -15.05 7.52 13.93
CA THR A 319 -15.70 8.81 13.65
C THR A 319 -15.23 9.46 12.35
N GLY A 320 -14.11 9.02 11.79
CA GLY A 320 -13.44 9.63 10.63
C GLY A 320 -12.65 10.89 10.98
N ASP A 321 -12.50 11.23 12.27
CA ASP A 321 -11.87 12.48 12.69
C ASP A 321 -10.35 12.39 12.69
N GLY A 322 -9.70 13.37 12.07
CA GLY A 322 -8.25 13.57 12.19
C GLY A 322 -7.87 14.11 13.56
N LEU A 323 -6.77 13.61 14.11
CA LEU A 323 -6.27 13.97 15.44
C LEU A 323 -4.89 14.64 15.35
N GLU A 324 -4.59 15.50 16.33
CA GLU A 324 -3.24 16.07 16.44
C GLU A 324 -2.23 15.00 16.85
N ILE A 325 -1.10 14.97 16.14
CA ILE A 325 -0.06 13.97 16.33
C ILE A 325 0.95 14.45 17.37
N LEU A 326 1.10 13.69 18.44
CA LEU A 326 2.17 13.80 19.42
C LEU A 326 3.20 12.69 19.20
N LYS A 327 4.48 13.05 19.28
CA LYS A 327 5.61 12.12 19.18
C LYS A 327 6.44 12.18 20.44
N VAL A 328 6.71 11.02 21.03
CA VAL A 328 7.56 10.88 22.22
C VAL A 328 8.44 9.64 22.12
N PRO A 329 9.61 9.59 22.78
CA PRO A 329 10.29 8.33 23.01
C PRO A 329 9.33 7.34 23.70
N CYS A 330 9.20 6.13 23.16
CA CYS A 330 8.27 5.15 23.74
C CYS A 330 8.61 4.84 25.21
N GLN A 331 9.87 4.96 25.62
CA GLN A 331 10.28 4.73 27.01
C GLN A 331 9.51 5.62 28.02
N ASN A 332 9.01 6.79 27.59
CA ASN A 332 8.22 7.70 28.42
C ASN A 332 6.80 7.19 28.74
N LEU A 333 6.37 6.07 28.14
CA LEU A 333 5.07 5.44 28.33
C LEU A 333 5.17 4.07 29.04
N THR A 334 6.36 3.69 29.51
CA THR A 334 6.61 2.38 30.18
C THR A 334 5.87 2.23 31.52
N ASP A 335 5.45 3.34 32.10
CA ASP A 335 4.63 3.37 33.31
C ASP A 335 3.13 3.17 33.03
N MET A 336 2.71 3.26 31.76
CA MET A 336 1.35 2.96 31.30
C MET A 336 1.26 1.58 30.63
N TYR A 337 2.27 1.22 29.84
CA TYR A 337 2.24 0.05 28.96
C TYR A 337 3.49 -0.82 29.15
N PRO A 338 3.32 -2.15 29.34
CA PRO A 338 4.43 -3.09 29.20
C PRO A 338 5.02 -3.02 27.79
N MET A 339 6.34 -2.87 27.68
CA MET A 339 7.07 -2.82 26.40
C MET A 339 8.06 -3.97 26.31
N TYR A 340 8.12 -4.62 25.14
CA TYR A 340 8.87 -5.85 24.93
C TYR A 340 10.01 -5.73 23.91
N PHE A 341 10.13 -4.60 23.24
CA PHE A 341 11.18 -4.37 22.26
C PHE A 341 12.52 -4.04 22.94
N THR A 342 13.62 -4.52 22.34
CA THR A 342 14.98 -4.23 22.80
C THR A 342 15.59 -3.07 22.02
N ASN A 343 16.30 -2.17 22.71
CA ASN A 343 16.99 -1.03 22.09
C ASN A 343 18.26 -1.41 21.28
N ASN A 344 18.67 -2.69 21.29
CA ASN A 344 19.92 -3.16 20.68
C ASN A 344 19.74 -3.46 19.21
#